data_AF-A0A1Y2F9Z7-F1
#
_entry.id   AF-A0A1Y2F9Z7-F1
#
_cell.length_a   1.000
_cell.length_b   1.000
_cell.length_c   1.000
_cell.angle_alpha   90.00
_cell.angle_beta   90.00
_cell.angle_gamma   90.00
#
_symmetry.space_group_name_H-M   'P 1'
#
loop_
_entity.id
_entity.type
_entity.pdbx_description
1 polymer ?
#
loop_
_entity_poly.entity_id
_entity_poly.type
_entity_poly.pdbx_seq_one_letter_code
_entity_poly.pdbx_strand_id
1 'polypeptide(L)'
;MVHSPARGLTLQTLKEDAPFDSKPLNVVEHYKKLLEEDDSLSMPIAAVETLAELIAHSDSTTTTTELFTLLRTASSELASASFNPISLSSGTSLFLRFLTLQRPPPDMSFAAFKGELIERAREFVTGSGRCRELISDNMNDFIVDGSTILVHSYSRVVVQALLHAAKQKKRFQVYVTESRPFGLGLKTHAILTEAGIPTNVVLDSAVCYIMPKCDLAIVGAEAVCESGGLVNFIGGYSMAIAAKAMGKPFYALAESFKFTRLFPLSQYDLPSSLASPPLSFSPLTSSSVKYTIPATPSRPMIDSGMPTPLEMSEETLSKQPLLDYTTPELITLIVSDVGCLTPSGVVDVLLQIYQAQ
;
A
#
# COMPACT_ATOMS: atom_id res chain seq x y z
N MET A 1 -32.16 -20.86 -57.30
CA MET A 1 -31.63 -22.07 -56.61
C MET A 1 -30.12 -22.05 -56.81
N VAL A 2 -29.21 -21.86 -55.85
CA VAL A 2 -29.21 -21.96 -54.39
C VAL A 2 -28.03 -21.12 -53.82
N HIS A 3 -28.29 -20.44 -52.70
CA HIS A 3 -27.49 -19.89 -51.59
C HIS A 3 -25.98 -19.56 -51.67
N SER A 4 -25.61 -18.32 -51.28
CA SER A 4 -25.24 -17.94 -49.89
C SER A 4 -24.84 -16.44 -49.81
N PRO A 5 -25.24 -15.67 -48.76
CA PRO A 5 -25.02 -14.23 -48.67
C PRO A 5 -23.70 -13.82 -47.99
N ALA A 6 -23.18 -12.66 -48.40
CA ALA A 6 -22.08 -11.97 -47.74
C ALA A 6 -22.51 -11.48 -46.34
N ARG A 7 -21.70 -11.78 -45.32
CA ARG A 7 -21.86 -11.32 -43.94
C ARG A 7 -21.59 -9.82 -43.85
N GLY A 8 -22.64 -9.02 -43.66
CA GLY A 8 -22.51 -7.66 -43.15
C GLY A 8 -22.15 -7.69 -41.67
N LEU A 9 -21.05 -7.04 -41.29
CA LEU A 9 -20.75 -6.72 -39.89
C LEU A 9 -21.68 -5.59 -39.44
N THR A 10 -22.78 -5.95 -38.78
CA THR A 10 -23.62 -5.00 -38.05
C THR A 10 -22.94 -4.70 -36.71
N LEU A 11 -22.60 -3.44 -36.46
CA LEU A 11 -22.21 -2.97 -35.12
C LEU A 11 -23.33 -3.33 -34.14
N GLN A 12 -23.03 -4.19 -33.16
CA GLN A 12 -23.90 -4.39 -32.00
C GLN A 12 -23.76 -3.14 -31.11
N THR A 13 -24.74 -2.26 -31.22
CA THR A 13 -25.05 -1.26 -30.19
C THR A 13 -25.22 -2.00 -28.86
N LEU A 14 -24.32 -1.73 -27.92
CA LEU A 14 -24.45 -2.17 -26.54
C LEU A 14 -25.80 -1.68 -26.02
N LYS A 15 -26.55 -2.62 -25.44
CA LYS A 15 -27.91 -2.44 -24.95
C LYS A 15 -28.01 -1.27 -23.97
N GLU A 16 -29.06 -0.48 -24.20
CA GLU A 16 -29.59 0.54 -23.31
C GLU A 16 -29.77 0.02 -21.87
N ASP A 17 -29.33 0.87 -20.95
CA ASP A 17 -29.62 0.99 -19.52
C ASP A 17 -30.46 -0.13 -18.88
N ALA A 18 -29.78 -0.94 -18.06
CA ALA A 18 -30.46 -1.74 -17.05
C ALA A 18 -31.14 -0.80 -16.02
N PRO A 19 -32.36 -1.10 -15.57
CA PRO A 19 -33.05 -0.28 -14.58
C PRO A 19 -32.25 -0.25 -13.27
N PHE A 20 -31.95 0.96 -12.80
CA PHE A 20 -31.21 1.23 -11.56
C PHE A 20 -31.90 0.57 -10.35
N ASP A 21 -31.21 -0.36 -9.68
CA ASP A 21 -31.68 -1.00 -8.45
C ASP A 21 -31.66 0.04 -7.33
N SER A 22 -32.83 0.38 -6.80
CA SER A 22 -33.07 1.45 -5.82
C SER A 22 -32.68 1.03 -4.39
N LYS A 23 -31.50 0.42 -4.22
CA LYS A 23 -30.93 0.12 -2.90
C LYS A 23 -29.82 1.11 -2.59
N PRO A 24 -29.73 1.61 -1.35
CA PRO A 24 -28.58 2.40 -0.93
C PRO A 24 -27.31 1.57 -1.13
N LEU A 25 -26.34 2.11 -1.87
CA LEU A 25 -25.09 1.43 -2.18
C LEU A 25 -24.36 1.08 -0.88
N ASN A 26 -24.10 -0.21 -0.65
CA ASN A 26 -23.22 -0.64 0.42
C ASN A 26 -21.77 -0.42 -0.01
N VAL A 27 -21.16 0.64 0.53
CA VAL A 27 -19.81 1.11 0.18
C VAL A 27 -18.77 0.02 0.47
N VAL A 28 -18.88 -0.71 1.58
CA VAL A 28 -17.93 -1.75 1.97
C VAL A 28 -18.02 -2.98 1.07
N GLU A 29 -19.23 -3.39 0.71
CA GLU A 29 -19.45 -4.55 -0.18
C GLU A 29 -18.95 -4.26 -1.60
N HIS A 30 -19.25 -3.07 -2.13
CA HIS A 30 -18.77 -2.65 -3.44
C HIS A 30 -17.23 -2.57 -3.48
N TYR A 31 -16.61 -1.98 -2.45
CA TYR A 31 -15.16 -1.91 -2.33
C TYR A 31 -14.48 -3.28 -2.33
N LYS A 32 -15.05 -4.25 -1.59
CA LYS A 32 -14.52 -5.62 -1.56
C LYS A 32 -14.63 -6.30 -2.93
N LYS A 33 -15.78 -6.15 -3.59
CA LYS A 33 -16.01 -6.70 -4.92
C LYS A 33 -15.00 -6.17 -5.94
N LEU A 34 -14.72 -4.86 -5.93
CA LEU A 34 -13.71 -4.26 -6.82
C LEU A 34 -12.31 -4.88 -6.62
N LEU A 35 -11.92 -5.12 -5.37
CA LEU A 35 -10.62 -5.74 -5.06
C LEU A 35 -10.55 -7.22 -5.42
N GLU A 36 -11.68 -7.93 -5.43
CA GLU A 36 -11.76 -9.33 -5.86
C GLU A 36 -11.76 -9.47 -7.40
N GLU A 37 -12.31 -8.48 -8.11
CA GLU A 37 -12.38 -8.46 -9.58
C GLU A 37 -11.07 -8.02 -10.23
N ASP A 38 -10.33 -7.08 -9.63
CA ASP A 38 -9.09 -6.53 -10.19
C ASP A 38 -7.94 -6.42 -9.17
N ASP A 39 -7.07 -7.43 -9.20
CA ASP A 39 -5.83 -7.50 -8.39
C ASP A 39 -4.83 -6.34 -8.66
N SER A 40 -4.97 -5.64 -9.79
CA SER A 40 -4.07 -4.56 -10.18
C SER A 40 -4.38 -3.25 -9.44
N LEU A 41 -5.61 -3.08 -8.96
CA LEU A 41 -6.09 -1.89 -8.25
C LEU A 41 -5.47 -1.76 -6.87
N SER A 42 -4.96 -0.57 -6.55
CA SER A 42 -4.49 -0.28 -5.21
C SER A 42 -5.66 0.04 -4.28
N MET A 43 -5.54 -0.31 -3.00
CA MET A 43 -6.57 -0.05 -1.98
C MET A 43 -7.08 1.40 -2.00
N PRO A 44 -6.21 2.43 -2.11
CA PRO A 44 -6.69 3.81 -2.15
C PRO A 44 -7.46 4.14 -3.43
N ILE A 45 -7.09 3.54 -4.58
CA ILE A 45 -7.76 3.76 -5.86
C ILE A 45 -9.12 3.05 -5.91
N ALA A 46 -9.20 1.81 -5.41
CA ALA A 46 -10.49 1.12 -5.25
C ALA A 46 -11.44 1.89 -4.31
N ALA A 47 -10.91 2.51 -3.25
CA ALA A 47 -11.72 3.37 -2.38
C ALA A 47 -12.21 4.64 -3.09
N VAL A 48 -11.38 5.27 -3.93
CA VAL A 48 -11.80 6.43 -4.74
C VAL A 48 -12.87 6.05 -5.76
N GLU A 49 -12.73 4.91 -6.45
CA GLU A 49 -13.75 4.40 -7.38
C GLU A 49 -15.08 4.16 -6.65
N THR A 50 -15.03 3.55 -5.46
CA THR A 50 -16.22 3.32 -4.64
C THR A 50 -16.88 4.65 -4.23
N LEU A 51 -16.09 5.68 -3.89
CA LEU A 51 -16.63 7.01 -3.59
C LEU A 51 -17.23 7.67 -4.83
N ALA A 52 -16.65 7.48 -6.02
CA ALA A 52 -17.20 7.98 -7.28
C ALA A 52 -18.56 7.33 -7.60
N GLU A 53 -18.68 6.02 -7.37
CA GLU A 53 -19.93 5.28 -7.55
C GLU A 53 -20.99 5.71 -6.53
N LEU A 54 -20.58 5.99 -5.29
CA LEU A 54 -21.45 6.57 -4.27
C LEU A 54 -21.95 7.94 -4.69
N ILE A 55 -21.10 8.80 -5.28
CA ILE A 55 -21.54 10.06 -5.88
C ILE A 55 -22.61 9.74 -6.91
N ALA A 56 -22.33 8.89 -7.91
CA ALA A 56 -23.28 8.57 -8.98
C ALA A 56 -24.67 8.16 -8.47
N HIS A 57 -24.74 7.26 -7.49
CA HIS A 57 -25.99 6.75 -6.90
C HIS A 57 -26.69 7.70 -5.89
N SER A 58 -26.05 8.81 -5.51
CA SER A 58 -26.62 9.76 -4.55
C SER A 58 -27.65 10.68 -5.20
N ASP A 59 -28.90 10.23 -5.33
CA ASP A 59 -29.99 11.06 -5.86
C ASP A 59 -30.63 11.99 -4.79
N SER A 60 -30.35 11.73 -3.51
CA SER A 60 -30.95 12.46 -2.38
C SER A 60 -30.17 13.72 -1.96
N THR A 61 -28.91 13.88 -2.36
CA THR A 61 -28.09 15.02 -1.92
C THR A 61 -28.47 16.27 -2.71
N THR A 62 -28.92 17.32 -2.03
CA THR A 62 -29.35 18.58 -2.68
C THR A 62 -28.33 19.71 -2.56
N THR A 63 -27.34 19.55 -1.68
CA THR A 63 -26.33 20.58 -1.41
C THR A 63 -24.91 20.00 -1.43
N THR A 64 -23.93 20.85 -1.74
CA THR A 64 -22.51 20.49 -1.71
C THR A 64 -22.06 20.02 -0.32
N THR A 65 -22.53 20.68 0.74
CA THR A 65 -22.21 20.32 2.12
C THR A 65 -22.70 18.92 2.49
N GLU A 66 -23.91 18.56 2.09
CA GLU A 66 -24.48 17.24 2.32
C GLU A 66 -23.67 16.15 1.60
N LEU A 67 -23.32 16.38 0.34
CA LEU A 67 -22.47 15.48 -0.44
C LEU A 67 -21.11 15.25 0.22
N PHE A 68 -20.41 16.31 0.63
CA PHE A 68 -19.11 16.16 1.30
C PHE A 68 -19.22 15.47 2.68
N THR A 69 -20.32 15.66 3.39
CA THR A 69 -20.58 14.96 4.66
C THR A 69 -20.82 13.48 4.43
N LEU A 70 -21.57 13.12 3.38
CA LEU A 70 -21.78 11.74 2.94
C LEU A 70 -20.44 11.06 2.59
N LEU A 71 -19.62 11.70 1.76
CA LEU A 71 -18.33 11.13 1.34
C LEU A 71 -17.34 10.96 2.51
N ARG A 72 -17.34 11.89 3.47
CA ARG A 72 -16.53 11.74 4.70
C ARG A 72 -17.01 10.57 5.56
N THR A 73 -18.32 10.41 5.69
CA THR A 73 -18.91 9.30 6.44
C THR A 73 -18.56 7.96 5.79
N ALA A 74 -18.74 7.86 4.47
CA ALA A 74 -18.38 6.68 3.69
C ALA A 74 -16.88 6.36 3.77
N SER A 75 -16.01 7.37 3.69
CA SER A 75 -14.56 7.18 3.87
C SER A 75 -14.21 6.65 5.27
N SER A 76 -14.90 7.12 6.32
CA SER A 76 -14.67 6.62 7.69
C SER A 76 -15.18 5.19 7.86
N GLU A 77 -16.31 4.86 7.24
CA GLU A 77 -16.85 3.49 7.22
C GLU A 77 -15.89 2.52 6.53
N LEU A 78 -15.40 2.88 5.34
CA LEU A 78 -14.39 2.11 4.61
C LEU A 78 -13.09 1.92 5.42
N ALA A 79 -12.61 2.97 6.09
CA ALA A 79 -11.43 2.87 6.94
C ALA A 79 -11.65 1.88 8.10
N SER A 80 -12.82 1.92 8.75
CA SER A 80 -13.14 1.01 9.87
C SER A 80 -13.32 -0.45 9.45
N ALA A 81 -13.75 -0.70 8.21
CA ALA A 81 -13.95 -2.04 7.66
C ALA A 81 -12.66 -2.66 7.08
N SER A 82 -11.62 -1.84 6.85
CA SER A 82 -10.35 -2.28 6.27
C SER A 82 -9.38 -2.75 7.35
N PHE A 83 -8.59 -3.77 7.02
CA PHE A 83 -7.49 -4.23 7.85
C PHE A 83 -6.36 -3.19 7.99
N ASN A 84 -6.10 -2.43 6.92
CA ASN A 84 -5.14 -1.33 6.92
C ASN A 84 -5.87 -0.02 6.58
N PRO A 85 -6.30 0.75 7.61
CA PRO A 85 -7.00 2.00 7.38
C PRO A 85 -6.09 3.10 6.84
N ILE A 86 -4.77 3.03 7.04
CA ILE A 86 -3.84 4.13 6.76
C ILE A 86 -3.69 4.34 5.24
N SER A 87 -3.44 3.26 4.50
CA SER A 87 -3.32 3.29 3.04
C SER A 87 -4.61 3.83 2.41
N LEU A 88 -5.76 3.30 2.81
CA LEU A 88 -7.07 3.75 2.33
C LEU A 88 -7.32 5.22 2.67
N SER A 89 -7.10 5.62 3.92
CA SER A 89 -7.33 7.00 4.38
C SER A 89 -6.46 8.02 3.67
N SER A 90 -5.23 7.64 3.26
CA SER A 90 -4.34 8.53 2.51
C SER A 90 -4.95 8.93 1.16
N GLY A 91 -5.39 7.95 0.35
CA GLY A 91 -5.98 8.24 -0.95
C GLY A 91 -7.35 8.88 -0.86
N THR A 92 -8.22 8.44 0.08
CA THR A 92 -9.53 9.08 0.23
C THR A 92 -9.42 10.52 0.72
N SER A 93 -8.49 10.82 1.64
CA SER A 93 -8.28 12.20 2.13
C SER A 93 -7.78 13.12 1.02
N LEU A 94 -6.86 12.63 0.17
CA LEU A 94 -6.35 13.39 -0.98
C LEU A 94 -7.46 13.60 -2.02
N PHE A 95 -8.24 12.57 -2.32
CA PHE A 95 -9.38 12.67 -3.23
C PHE A 95 -10.44 13.65 -2.72
N LEU A 96 -10.84 13.56 -1.44
CA LEU A 96 -11.77 14.50 -0.83
C LEU A 96 -11.24 15.94 -0.90
N ARG A 97 -9.94 16.13 -0.71
CA ARG A 97 -9.31 17.45 -0.87
C ARG A 97 -9.42 17.94 -2.30
N PHE A 98 -9.08 17.09 -3.27
CA PHE A 98 -9.16 17.40 -4.70
C PHE A 98 -10.59 17.79 -5.13
N LEU A 99 -11.61 17.09 -4.63
CA LEU A 99 -13.00 17.45 -4.86
C LEU A 99 -13.38 18.78 -4.18
N THR A 100 -12.91 19.03 -2.95
CA THR A 100 -13.21 20.27 -2.20
C THR A 100 -12.60 21.52 -2.85
N LEU A 101 -11.51 21.36 -3.61
CA LEU A 101 -10.89 22.46 -4.37
C LEU A 101 -11.72 22.86 -5.60
N GLN A 102 -12.61 22.01 -6.10
CA GLN A 102 -13.46 22.34 -7.23
C GLN A 102 -14.54 23.35 -6.79
N ARG A 103 -14.56 24.52 -7.42
CA ARG A 103 -15.61 25.52 -7.21
C ARG A 103 -16.54 25.49 -8.42
N PRO A 104 -17.82 25.11 -8.26
CA PRO A 104 -18.76 25.15 -9.37
C PRO A 104 -18.90 26.60 -9.87
N PRO A 105 -18.97 26.82 -11.19
CA PRO A 105 -19.37 28.09 -11.76
C PRO A 105 -20.73 28.55 -11.19
N PRO A 106 -20.96 29.87 -11.05
CA PRO A 106 -22.17 30.40 -10.42
C PRO A 106 -23.48 30.03 -11.15
N ASP A 107 -23.39 29.65 -12.42
CA ASP A 107 -24.48 29.26 -13.31
C ASP A 107 -24.65 27.74 -13.44
N MET A 108 -23.79 26.93 -12.82
CA MET A 108 -23.82 25.47 -12.94
C MET A 108 -24.88 24.86 -12.03
N SER A 109 -25.67 23.92 -12.56
CA SER A 109 -26.60 23.13 -11.74
C SER A 109 -25.84 22.11 -10.88
N PHE A 110 -26.40 21.77 -9.72
CA PHE A 110 -25.80 20.75 -8.84
C PHE A 110 -25.64 19.39 -9.54
N ALA A 111 -26.59 19.01 -10.40
CA ALA A 111 -26.52 17.77 -11.18
C ALA A 111 -25.35 17.80 -12.18
N ALA A 112 -25.11 18.94 -12.84
CA ALA A 112 -23.96 19.09 -13.72
C ALA A 112 -22.63 19.06 -12.94
N PHE A 113 -22.58 19.70 -11.77
CA PHE A 113 -21.41 19.65 -10.87
C PHE A 113 -21.10 18.23 -10.42
N LYS A 114 -22.13 17.45 -10.06
CA LYS A 114 -22.01 16.03 -9.72
C LYS A 114 -21.39 15.23 -10.87
N GLY A 115 -21.83 15.47 -12.10
CA GLY A 115 -21.25 14.86 -13.31
C GLY A 115 -19.77 15.19 -13.50
N GLU A 116 -19.37 16.45 -13.26
CA GLU A 116 -17.96 16.85 -13.31
C GLU A 116 -17.12 16.15 -12.23
N LEU A 117 -17.63 16.02 -10.99
CA LEU A 117 -16.91 15.30 -9.93
C LEU A 117 -16.68 13.82 -10.27
N ILE A 118 -17.65 13.16 -10.90
CA ILE A 118 -17.51 11.76 -11.35
C ILE A 118 -16.45 11.64 -12.44
N GLU A 119 -16.48 12.53 -13.44
CA GLU A 119 -15.50 12.51 -14.53
C GLU A 119 -14.08 12.72 -13.98
N ARG A 120 -13.91 13.68 -13.07
CA ARG A 120 -12.62 13.93 -12.41
C ARG A 120 -12.16 12.76 -11.53
N ALA A 121 -13.09 12.02 -10.91
CA ALA A 121 -12.75 10.81 -10.18
C ALA A 121 -12.23 9.71 -11.11
N ARG A 122 -12.85 9.54 -12.28
CA ARG A 122 -12.36 8.60 -13.32
C ARG A 122 -11.01 9.01 -13.87
N GLU A 123 -10.77 10.31 -14.08
CA GLU A 123 -9.45 10.82 -14.45
C GLU A 123 -8.39 10.49 -13.40
N PHE A 124 -8.72 10.64 -12.11
CA PHE A 124 -7.82 10.29 -11.00
C PHE A 124 -7.47 8.79 -11.00
N VAL A 125 -8.47 7.93 -11.16
CA VAL A 125 -8.29 6.46 -11.22
C VAL A 125 -7.47 6.06 -12.45
N THR A 126 -7.79 6.59 -13.63
CA THR A 126 -7.06 6.31 -14.87
C THR A 126 -5.61 6.82 -14.80
N GLY A 127 -5.40 8.00 -14.22
CA GLY A 127 -4.08 8.58 -14.01
C GLY A 127 -3.19 7.74 -13.09
N SER A 128 -3.78 7.08 -12.09
CA SER A 128 -3.06 6.26 -11.11
C SER A 128 -2.27 5.10 -11.72
N GLY A 129 -2.73 4.55 -12.86
CA GLY A 129 -2.04 3.47 -13.56
C GLY A 129 -0.67 3.89 -14.09
N ARG A 130 -0.52 5.16 -14.49
CA ARG A 130 0.74 5.71 -15.04
C ARG A 130 1.78 6.00 -13.95
N CYS A 131 1.36 6.20 -12.71
CA CYS A 131 2.28 6.53 -11.61
C CYS A 131 3.38 5.46 -11.45
N ARG A 132 3.03 4.17 -11.55
CA ARG A 132 4.02 3.09 -11.36
C ARG A 132 5.05 3.01 -12.48
N GLU A 133 4.66 3.37 -13.70
CA GLU A 133 5.60 3.45 -14.84
C GLU A 133 6.62 4.55 -14.60
N LEU A 134 6.16 5.75 -14.25
CA LEU A 134 7.03 6.89 -13.92
C LEU A 134 7.99 6.58 -12.76
N ILE A 135 7.49 5.89 -11.72
CA ILE A 135 8.33 5.46 -10.59
C ILE A 135 9.40 4.46 -11.05
N SER A 136 9.03 3.55 -11.96
CA SER A 136 9.97 2.56 -12.51
C SER A 136 11.08 3.22 -13.32
N ASP A 137 10.75 4.22 -14.12
CA ASP A 137 11.71 5.01 -14.89
C ASP A 137 12.63 5.79 -13.95
N ASN A 138 12.08 6.46 -12.93
CA ASN A 138 12.84 7.22 -11.93
C ASN A 138 13.78 6.32 -11.11
N MET A 139 13.33 5.11 -10.75
CA MET A 139 14.15 4.17 -9.97
C MET A 139 15.24 3.51 -10.81
N ASN A 140 15.05 3.41 -12.13
CA ASN A 140 15.96 2.72 -13.03
C ASN A 140 17.39 3.27 -12.88
N ASP A 141 17.60 4.58 -12.78
CA ASP A 141 18.92 5.19 -12.70
C ASP A 141 19.73 4.81 -11.45
N PHE A 142 19.05 4.44 -10.36
CA PHE A 142 19.70 4.02 -9.11
C PHE A 142 20.10 2.54 -9.12
N ILE A 143 19.51 1.73 -10.00
CA ILE A 143 19.87 0.32 -10.17
C ILE A 143 21.08 0.25 -11.11
N VAL A 144 22.23 -0.12 -10.54
CA VAL A 144 23.50 -0.23 -11.26
C VAL A 144 23.75 -1.68 -11.69
N ASP A 145 24.43 -1.87 -12.82
CA ASP A 145 24.86 -3.20 -13.28
C ASP A 145 25.80 -3.85 -12.27
N GLY A 146 25.55 -5.11 -11.93
CA GLY A 146 26.25 -5.88 -10.90
C GLY A 146 25.76 -5.64 -9.46
N SER A 147 24.70 -4.86 -9.24
CA SER A 147 24.24 -4.54 -7.88
C SER A 147 23.49 -5.68 -7.18
N THR A 148 23.62 -5.72 -5.85
CA THR A 148 22.85 -6.59 -4.95
C THR A 148 21.83 -5.76 -4.18
N ILE A 149 20.55 -6.09 -4.34
CA ILE A 149 19.44 -5.33 -3.79
C ILE A 149 18.76 -6.12 -2.68
N LEU A 150 18.47 -5.49 -1.55
CA LEU A 150 17.59 -6.07 -0.52
C LEU A 150 16.18 -5.47 -0.63
N VAL A 151 15.16 -6.30 -0.71
CA VAL A 151 13.74 -5.92 -0.76
C VAL A 151 13.03 -6.46 0.46
N HIS A 152 12.20 -5.61 1.09
CA HIS A 152 11.29 -6.07 2.15
C HIS A 152 9.89 -6.33 1.61
N SER A 153 9.37 -7.54 1.86
CA SER A 153 7.99 -7.93 1.56
C SER A 153 7.59 -7.89 0.07
N TYR A 154 6.28 -7.77 -0.19
CA TYR A 154 5.70 -7.55 -1.51
C TYR A 154 5.24 -6.12 -1.69
N SER A 155 5.72 -5.50 -2.77
CA SER A 155 5.23 -4.22 -3.24
C SER A 155 5.16 -4.23 -4.75
N ARG A 156 3.97 -3.90 -5.28
CA ARG A 156 3.72 -3.84 -6.72
C ARG A 156 4.67 -2.88 -7.44
N VAL A 157 4.88 -1.69 -6.87
CA VAL A 157 5.75 -0.68 -7.47
C VAL A 157 7.21 -1.09 -7.43
N VAL A 158 7.67 -1.78 -6.38
CA VAL A 158 9.04 -2.30 -6.29
C VAL A 158 9.27 -3.41 -7.30
N VAL A 159 8.36 -4.37 -7.38
CA VAL A 159 8.42 -5.46 -8.37
C VAL A 159 8.42 -4.87 -9.79
N GLN A 160 7.53 -3.94 -10.09
CA GLN A 160 7.48 -3.29 -11.41
C GLN A 160 8.77 -2.55 -11.76
N ALA A 161 9.38 -1.83 -10.81
CA ALA A 161 10.65 -1.15 -11.01
C ALA A 161 11.81 -2.12 -11.29
N LEU A 162 11.88 -3.24 -10.56
CA LEU A 162 12.89 -4.27 -10.78
C LEU A 162 12.70 -4.98 -12.14
N LEU A 163 11.46 -5.32 -12.50
CA LEU A 163 11.14 -5.90 -13.80
C LEU A 163 11.47 -4.92 -14.93
N HIS A 164 11.22 -3.63 -14.75
CA HIS A 164 11.61 -2.59 -15.70
C HIS A 164 13.14 -2.56 -15.87
N ALA A 165 13.92 -2.52 -14.78
CA ALA A 165 15.37 -2.53 -14.84
C ALA A 165 15.93 -3.79 -15.54
N ALA A 166 15.31 -4.95 -15.33
CA ALA A 166 15.68 -6.18 -16.03
C ALA A 166 15.37 -6.11 -17.54
N LYS A 167 14.25 -5.50 -17.94
CA LYS A 167 13.94 -5.24 -19.36
C LYS A 167 14.98 -4.32 -20.02
N GLN A 168 15.58 -3.40 -19.26
CA GLN A 168 16.70 -2.57 -19.71
C GLN A 168 18.06 -3.31 -19.73
N LYS A 169 18.06 -4.63 -19.55
CA LYS A 169 19.24 -5.52 -19.59
C LYS A 169 20.30 -5.20 -18.51
N LYS A 170 19.89 -4.64 -17.37
CA LYS A 170 20.77 -4.48 -16.21
C LYS A 170 20.90 -5.82 -15.48
N ARG A 171 22.12 -6.20 -15.10
CA ARG A 171 22.37 -7.41 -14.30
C ARG A 171 22.34 -7.01 -12.83
N PHE A 172 21.49 -7.63 -12.04
CA PHE A 172 21.45 -7.42 -10.60
C PHE A 172 20.88 -8.68 -9.95
N GLN A 173 21.03 -8.78 -8.64
CA GLN A 173 20.50 -9.89 -7.84
C GLN A 173 19.74 -9.34 -6.63
N VAL A 174 18.75 -10.09 -6.17
CA VAL A 174 17.80 -9.60 -5.16
C VAL A 174 17.71 -10.57 -3.98
N TYR A 175 17.88 -10.03 -2.78
CA TYR A 175 17.45 -10.69 -1.55
C TYR A 175 16.07 -10.18 -1.15
N VAL A 176 15.18 -11.08 -0.76
CA VAL A 176 13.82 -10.73 -0.34
C VAL A 176 13.55 -11.28 1.04
N THR A 177 13.08 -10.46 1.97
CA THR A 177 12.66 -10.93 3.30
C THR A 177 11.38 -11.77 3.20
N GLU A 178 11.22 -12.81 4.01
CA GLU A 178 9.98 -13.61 4.01
C GLU A 178 8.74 -12.78 4.39
N SER A 179 8.89 -11.76 5.25
CA SER A 179 7.84 -10.84 5.69
C SER A 179 6.73 -11.54 6.47
N ARG A 180 7.06 -12.13 7.62
CA ARG A 180 6.05 -12.61 8.58
C ARG A 180 5.18 -11.44 9.07
N PRO A 181 3.89 -11.66 9.36
CA PRO A 181 3.19 -12.95 9.38
C PRO A 181 2.64 -13.42 8.02
N PHE A 182 2.55 -12.53 7.02
CA PHE A 182 1.83 -12.83 5.77
C PHE A 182 2.64 -13.60 4.72
N GLY A 183 3.97 -13.70 4.87
CA GLY A 183 4.82 -14.43 3.93
C GLY A 183 4.88 -13.78 2.54
N LEU A 184 4.54 -12.50 2.44
CA LEU A 184 4.36 -11.81 1.17
C LEU A 184 5.64 -11.75 0.33
N GLY A 185 6.83 -11.79 0.96
CA GLY A 185 8.08 -11.82 0.21
C GLY A 185 8.26 -13.05 -0.67
N LEU A 186 7.60 -14.17 -0.34
CA LEU A 186 7.59 -15.37 -1.19
C LEU A 186 6.95 -15.07 -2.56
N LYS A 187 5.94 -14.20 -2.61
CA LYS A 187 5.30 -13.74 -3.84
C LYS A 187 6.28 -12.92 -4.69
N THR A 188 7.00 -11.97 -4.08
CA THR A 188 8.06 -11.21 -4.76
C THR A 188 9.13 -12.12 -5.32
N HIS A 189 9.60 -13.09 -4.54
CA HIS A 189 10.59 -14.08 -4.98
C HIS A 189 10.09 -14.87 -6.20
N ALA A 190 8.85 -15.37 -6.17
CA ALA A 190 8.27 -16.13 -7.28
C ALA A 190 8.24 -15.29 -8.57
N ILE A 191 7.75 -14.05 -8.51
CA ILE A 191 7.63 -13.17 -9.68
C ILE A 191 9.00 -12.83 -10.27
N LEU A 192 9.97 -12.47 -9.44
CA LEU A 192 11.31 -12.09 -9.93
C LEU A 192 12.07 -13.30 -10.49
N THR A 193 11.91 -14.47 -9.88
CA THR A 193 12.53 -15.72 -10.37
C THR A 193 11.95 -16.12 -11.73
N GLU A 194 10.63 -16.02 -11.91
CA GLU A 194 9.97 -16.27 -13.20
C GLU A 194 10.45 -15.31 -14.30
N ALA A 195 10.74 -14.05 -13.93
CA ALA A 195 11.34 -13.07 -14.83
C ALA A 195 12.84 -13.30 -15.12
N GLY A 196 13.46 -14.34 -14.56
CA GLY A 196 14.87 -14.67 -14.76
C GLY A 196 15.85 -13.82 -13.95
N ILE A 197 15.37 -13.11 -12.92
CA ILE A 197 16.22 -12.31 -12.02
C ILE A 197 16.70 -13.21 -10.87
N PRO A 198 18.03 -13.32 -10.62
CA PRO A 198 18.56 -14.10 -9.50
C PRO A 198 18.03 -13.57 -8.17
N THR A 199 17.17 -14.36 -7.52
CA THR A 199 16.47 -13.95 -6.30
C THR A 199 16.58 -15.01 -5.22
N ASN A 200 16.78 -14.61 -3.97
CA ASN A 200 16.82 -15.53 -2.83
C ASN A 200 16.04 -14.97 -1.63
N VAL A 201 15.30 -15.83 -0.94
CA VAL A 201 14.56 -15.46 0.26
C VAL A 201 15.48 -15.48 1.48
N VAL A 202 15.33 -14.51 2.37
CA VAL A 202 16.02 -14.42 3.66
C VAL A 202 15.00 -14.34 4.79
N LEU A 203 15.34 -14.91 5.94
CA LEU A 203 14.54 -14.76 7.16
C LEU A 203 14.53 -13.29 7.60
N ASP A 204 13.43 -12.86 8.23
CA ASP A 204 13.31 -11.49 8.74
C ASP A 204 14.41 -11.17 9.77
N SER A 205 14.86 -12.18 10.53
CA SER A 205 15.96 -12.08 11.50
C SER A 205 17.35 -12.09 10.86
N ALA A 206 17.48 -12.49 9.59
CA ALA A 206 18.74 -12.57 8.86
C ALA A 206 19.08 -11.29 8.07
N VAL A 207 18.24 -10.25 8.16
CA VAL A 207 18.44 -8.96 7.46
C VAL A 207 19.82 -8.36 7.77
N CYS A 208 20.21 -8.29 9.05
CA CYS A 208 21.52 -7.77 9.44
C CYS A 208 22.68 -8.66 8.95
N TYR A 209 22.47 -9.96 8.80
CA TYR A 209 23.50 -10.88 8.29
C TYR A 209 23.77 -10.66 6.80
N ILE A 210 22.73 -10.36 6.02
CA ILE A 210 22.85 -10.21 4.57
C ILE A 210 23.19 -8.78 4.13
N MET A 211 22.79 -7.77 4.91
CA MET A 211 22.97 -6.34 4.58
C MET A 211 24.40 -5.94 4.13
N PRO A 212 25.51 -6.47 4.68
CA PRO A 212 26.85 -6.14 4.19
C PRO A 212 27.11 -6.51 2.73
N LYS A 213 26.42 -7.55 2.23
CA LYS A 213 26.51 -8.02 0.84
C LYS A 213 25.63 -7.20 -0.11
N CYS A 214 24.71 -6.41 0.41
CA CYS A 214 23.80 -5.60 -0.37
C CYS A 214 24.43 -4.23 -0.67
N ASP A 215 24.15 -3.69 -1.85
CA ASP A 215 24.58 -2.35 -2.26
C ASP A 215 23.52 -1.30 -1.93
N LEU A 216 22.24 -1.70 -1.95
CA LEU A 216 21.12 -0.84 -1.62
C LEU A 216 19.92 -1.65 -1.09
N ALA A 217 19.05 -0.99 -0.33
CA ALA A 217 17.80 -1.55 0.14
C ALA A 217 16.61 -0.78 -0.47
N ILE A 218 15.57 -1.50 -0.89
CA ILE A 218 14.35 -0.94 -1.45
C ILE A 218 13.14 -1.44 -0.65
N VAL A 219 12.24 -0.52 -0.35
CA VAL A 219 10.96 -0.85 0.30
C VAL A 219 9.81 -0.18 -0.44
N GLY A 220 8.63 -0.80 -0.39
CA GLY A 220 7.39 -0.10 -0.73
C GLY A 220 6.88 0.76 0.42
N ALA A 221 5.78 1.49 0.19
CA ALA A 221 5.06 2.14 1.26
C ALA A 221 3.56 1.92 1.15
N GLU A 222 2.92 1.76 2.30
CA GLU A 222 1.47 1.85 2.45
C GLU A 222 1.04 3.32 2.56
N ALA A 223 1.83 4.14 3.25
CA ALA A 223 1.68 5.59 3.25
C ALA A 223 3.01 6.31 3.47
N VAL A 224 3.10 7.53 2.98
CA VAL A 224 4.21 8.45 3.25
C VAL A 224 3.69 9.60 4.11
N CYS A 225 4.22 9.74 5.32
CA CYS A 225 3.82 10.75 6.29
C CYS A 225 4.32 12.14 5.92
N GLU A 226 3.73 13.16 6.55
CA GLU A 226 4.08 14.57 6.32
C GLU A 226 5.55 14.85 6.67
N SER A 227 6.10 14.17 7.67
CA SER A 227 7.53 14.22 8.02
C SER A 227 8.49 13.64 6.97
N GLY A 228 7.96 12.97 5.93
CA GLY A 228 8.71 12.10 5.03
C GLY A 228 9.01 10.71 5.59
N GLY A 229 8.46 10.36 6.76
CA GLY A 229 8.51 8.99 7.28
C GLY A 229 7.59 8.04 6.51
N LEU A 230 7.82 6.74 6.63
CA LEU A 230 7.07 5.72 5.87
C LEU A 230 6.28 4.85 6.81
N VAL A 231 5.06 4.50 6.42
CA VAL A 231 4.31 3.41 7.04
C VAL A 231 4.32 2.23 6.08
N ASN A 232 4.77 1.07 6.54
CA ASN A 232 4.78 -0.17 5.77
C ASN A 232 4.56 -1.39 6.67
N PHE A 233 4.44 -2.58 6.08
CA PHE A 233 4.42 -3.83 6.83
C PHE A 233 5.66 -4.01 7.70
N ILE A 234 5.43 -4.59 8.88
CA ILE A 234 6.43 -4.84 9.92
C ILE A 234 7.73 -5.41 9.35
N GLY A 235 8.86 -4.83 9.77
CA GLY A 235 10.22 -5.20 9.33
C GLY A 235 10.86 -4.18 8.37
N GLY A 236 10.08 -3.21 7.85
CA GLY A 236 10.63 -2.11 7.06
C GLY A 236 11.58 -1.24 7.89
N TYR A 237 11.18 -0.92 9.13
CA TYR A 237 11.99 -0.10 10.03
C TYR A 237 13.29 -0.80 10.46
N SER A 238 13.24 -2.11 10.74
CA SER A 238 14.45 -2.87 11.10
C SER A 238 15.45 -2.95 9.95
N MET A 239 14.96 -3.13 8.72
CA MET A 239 15.79 -3.06 7.51
C MET A 239 16.41 -1.68 7.33
N ALA A 240 15.66 -0.61 7.57
CA ALA A 240 16.14 0.77 7.46
C ALA A 240 17.26 1.08 8.47
N ILE A 241 17.11 0.64 9.73
CA ILE A 241 18.17 0.74 10.74
C ILE A 241 19.43 -0.01 10.30
N ALA A 242 19.28 -1.25 9.84
CA ALA A 242 20.41 -2.07 9.40
C ALA A 242 21.14 -1.41 8.21
N ALA A 243 20.40 -0.87 7.24
CA ALA A 243 20.95 -0.17 6.09
C ALA A 243 21.75 1.06 6.54
N LYS A 244 21.15 1.90 7.42
CA LYS A 244 21.81 3.09 7.96
C LYS A 244 23.09 2.76 8.72
N ALA A 245 23.05 1.75 9.59
CA ALA A 245 24.20 1.33 10.39
C ALA A 245 25.37 0.84 9.52
N MET A 246 25.09 0.30 8.34
CA MET A 246 26.10 -0.21 7.40
C MET A 246 26.41 0.76 6.25
N GLY A 247 25.89 1.99 6.30
CA GLY A 247 26.12 3.01 5.27
C GLY A 247 25.54 2.66 3.90
N LYS A 248 24.47 1.85 3.86
CA LYS A 248 23.78 1.47 2.62
C LYS A 248 22.60 2.40 2.35
N PRO A 249 22.39 2.87 1.11
CA PRO A 249 21.24 3.68 0.76
C PRO A 249 19.94 2.86 0.91
N PHE A 250 18.92 3.52 1.44
CA PHE A 250 17.59 2.97 1.67
C PHE A 250 16.57 3.79 0.88
N TYR A 251 15.99 3.18 -0.14
CA TYR A 251 15.04 3.80 -1.05
C TYR A 251 13.62 3.33 -0.78
N ALA A 252 12.68 4.26 -0.80
CA ALA A 252 11.27 3.95 -0.67
C ALA A 252 10.53 4.30 -1.96
N LEU A 253 9.76 3.36 -2.49
CA LEU A 253 8.94 3.56 -3.68
C LEU A 253 7.48 3.70 -3.26
N ALA A 254 6.88 4.84 -3.61
CA ALA A 254 5.52 5.15 -3.23
C ALA A 254 4.84 6.04 -4.28
N GLU A 255 3.61 5.68 -4.65
CA GLU A 255 2.76 6.55 -5.45
C GLU A 255 2.36 7.81 -4.64
N SER A 256 2.27 8.96 -5.31
CA SER A 256 1.97 10.26 -4.72
C SER A 256 0.60 10.30 -4.02
N PHE A 257 -0.36 9.50 -4.50
CA PHE A 257 -1.67 9.34 -3.87
C PHE A 257 -1.65 8.62 -2.51
N LYS A 258 -0.49 8.14 -2.06
CA LYS A 258 -0.27 7.59 -0.71
C LYS A 258 0.34 8.59 0.27
N PHE A 259 0.58 9.83 -0.16
CA PHE A 259 1.10 10.86 0.72
C PHE A 259 -0.02 11.34 1.64
N THR A 260 0.24 11.38 2.94
CA THR A 260 -0.77 11.63 3.97
C THR A 260 -0.31 12.66 4.98
N ARG A 261 -1.27 13.43 5.52
CA ARG A 261 -1.06 14.41 6.59
C ARG A 261 -1.02 13.76 7.98
N LEU A 262 -0.43 12.59 8.06
CA LEU A 262 -0.16 11.89 9.31
C LEU A 262 1.24 12.29 9.77
N PHE A 263 1.40 12.59 11.07
CA PHE A 263 2.68 12.95 11.67
C PHE A 263 2.94 12.08 12.91
N PRO A 264 3.31 10.79 12.74
CA PRO A 264 3.57 9.90 13.87
C PRO A 264 4.82 10.37 14.62
N LEU A 265 4.69 10.53 15.94
CA LEU A 265 5.83 10.85 16.81
C LEU A 265 6.64 9.62 17.20
N SER A 266 6.03 8.43 17.13
CA SER A 266 6.65 7.17 17.47
C SER A 266 5.97 6.00 16.75
N GLN A 267 6.52 4.79 16.92
CA GLN A 267 5.91 3.55 16.43
C GLN A 267 4.48 3.31 16.97
N TYR A 268 4.16 3.88 18.13
CA TYR A 268 2.90 3.68 18.83
C TYR A 268 1.82 4.72 18.48
N ASP A 269 2.15 5.68 17.61
CA ASP A 269 1.25 6.78 17.23
C ASP A 269 0.51 6.50 15.90
N LEU A 270 0.51 5.23 15.47
CA LEU A 270 -0.22 4.78 14.28
C LEU A 270 -1.67 4.43 14.66
N PRO A 271 -2.67 4.76 13.83
CA PRO A 271 -4.07 4.37 14.06
C PRO A 271 -4.29 2.86 14.17
N SER A 272 -3.41 2.07 13.56
CA SER A 272 -3.41 0.60 13.60
C SER A 272 -2.55 0.02 14.73
N SER A 273 -2.04 0.85 15.64
CA SER A 273 -1.25 0.38 16.79
C SER A 273 -2.14 -0.42 17.74
N LEU A 274 -1.55 -1.42 18.39
CA LEU A 274 -2.26 -2.26 19.35
C LEU A 274 -2.81 -1.38 20.49
N ALA A 275 -4.13 -1.43 20.72
CA ALA A 275 -4.83 -0.61 21.70
C ALA A 275 -4.37 -0.85 23.16
N SER A 276 -3.54 -1.86 23.41
CA SER A 276 -2.96 -2.17 24.72
C SER A 276 -1.47 -2.44 24.56
N PRO A 277 -0.60 -1.89 25.45
CA PRO A 277 0.80 -2.25 25.45
C PRO A 277 0.91 -3.77 25.65
N PRO A 278 1.72 -4.49 24.85
CA PRO A 278 1.80 -5.94 24.89
C PRO A 278 2.29 -6.47 26.24
N LEU A 279 2.88 -5.59 27.05
CA LEU A 279 3.38 -5.88 28.38
C LEU A 279 2.58 -5.09 29.41
N SER A 280 1.88 -5.80 30.28
CA SER A 280 1.28 -5.26 31.50
C SER A 280 1.89 -5.96 32.71
N PHE A 281 2.10 -5.21 33.78
CA PHE A 281 2.51 -5.81 35.05
C PHE A 281 1.31 -6.50 35.68
N SER A 282 1.43 -7.80 35.94
CA SER A 282 0.46 -8.49 36.80
C SER A 282 0.57 -7.94 38.23
N PRO A 283 -0.55 -7.72 38.94
CA PRO A 283 -0.51 -7.28 40.32
C PRO A 283 0.22 -8.31 41.18
N LEU A 284 1.14 -7.82 42.03
CA LEU A 284 1.91 -8.63 42.98
C LEU A 284 1.01 -9.11 44.12
N THR A 285 0.11 -10.05 43.84
CA THR A 285 -0.60 -10.78 44.91
C THR A 285 0.33 -11.82 45.50
N SER A 286 0.54 -11.78 46.82
CA SER A 286 1.33 -12.75 47.57
C SER A 286 0.66 -14.13 47.52
N SER A 287 0.94 -14.86 46.45
CA SER A 287 0.56 -16.25 46.28
C SER A 287 1.72 -16.91 45.58
N SER A 288 2.22 -17.99 46.16
CA SER A 288 3.31 -18.79 45.63
C SER A 288 2.96 -19.29 44.23
N VAL A 289 3.37 -18.53 43.21
CA VAL A 289 3.22 -18.94 41.81
C VAL A 289 4.04 -20.21 41.63
N LYS A 290 3.35 -21.35 41.50
CA LYS A 290 4.00 -22.62 41.18
C LYS A 290 4.59 -22.47 39.78
N TYR A 291 5.91 -22.32 39.70
CA TYR A 291 6.64 -22.28 38.45
C TYR A 291 6.54 -23.65 37.78
N THR A 292 5.61 -23.79 36.84
CA THR A 292 5.51 -24.98 36.00
C THR A 292 6.29 -24.66 34.73
N ILE A 293 7.37 -25.38 34.46
CA ILE A 293 8.09 -25.26 33.19
C ILE A 293 7.12 -25.76 32.12
N PRO A 294 6.64 -24.91 31.20
CA PRO A 294 5.78 -25.38 30.12
C PRO A 294 6.56 -26.42 29.31
N ALA A 295 5.87 -27.48 28.87
CA ALA A 295 6.41 -28.51 27.99
C ALA A 295 6.61 -28.00 26.55
N THR A 296 7.05 -26.76 26.40
CA THR A 296 7.53 -26.22 25.13
C THR A 296 8.62 -27.15 24.62
N PRO A 297 8.56 -27.60 23.36
CA PRO A 297 9.48 -28.60 22.84
C PRO A 297 10.89 -28.02 22.75
N SER A 298 11.68 -28.15 23.82
CA SER A 298 13.13 -28.05 23.78
C SER A 298 13.68 -29.32 23.14
N ARG A 299 13.53 -29.45 21.81
CA ARG A 299 14.20 -30.53 21.08
C ARG A 299 15.70 -30.26 21.18
N PRO A 300 16.47 -31.13 21.85
CA PRO A 300 17.91 -30.94 21.88
C PRO A 300 18.44 -31.19 20.45
N MET A 301 19.33 -30.31 19.97
CA MET A 301 19.91 -30.38 18.62
C MET A 301 20.95 -31.52 18.51
N ILE A 302 20.54 -32.74 18.84
CA ILE A 302 21.39 -33.94 18.88
C ILE A 302 21.24 -34.77 17.60
N ASP A 303 20.10 -34.65 16.92
CA ASP A 303 19.85 -35.36 15.67
C ASP A 303 20.45 -34.60 14.46
N SER A 304 20.94 -35.35 13.49
CA SER A 304 21.63 -34.86 12.29
C SER A 304 20.72 -34.15 11.27
N GLY A 305 19.40 -34.19 11.48
CA GLY A 305 18.41 -33.51 10.65
C GLY A 305 18.05 -32.12 11.16
N MET A 306 17.78 -31.18 10.25
CA MET A 306 17.21 -29.87 10.61
C MET A 306 15.83 -30.07 11.25
N PRO A 307 15.61 -29.63 12.51
CA PRO A 307 14.30 -29.73 13.13
C PRO A 307 13.29 -28.84 12.41
N THR A 308 12.02 -29.26 12.38
CA THR A 308 10.92 -28.42 11.91
C THR A 308 10.88 -27.11 12.71
N PRO A 309 10.92 -25.93 12.06
CA PRO A 309 10.84 -24.65 12.75
C PRO A 309 9.57 -24.56 13.59
N LEU A 310 9.68 -23.97 14.78
CA LEU A 310 8.52 -23.68 15.62
C LEU A 310 7.89 -22.36 15.15
N GLU A 311 6.59 -22.38 14.89
CA GLU A 311 5.83 -21.18 14.55
C GLU A 311 5.00 -20.69 15.73
N MET A 312 4.73 -19.38 15.75
CA MET A 312 3.82 -18.77 16.72
C MET A 312 2.39 -19.25 16.45
N SER A 313 1.58 -19.42 17.52
CA SER A 313 0.16 -19.67 17.37
C SER A 313 -0.58 -18.45 16.80
N GLU A 314 -1.72 -18.68 16.15
CA GLU A 314 -2.56 -17.61 15.58
C GLU A 314 -2.96 -16.56 16.62
N GLU A 315 -3.29 -17.01 17.85
CA GLU A 315 -3.61 -16.09 18.95
C GLU A 315 -2.43 -15.16 19.28
N THR A 316 -1.21 -15.70 19.25
CA THR A 316 -0.01 -14.90 19.54
C THR A 316 0.33 -13.94 18.39
N LEU A 317 0.10 -14.36 17.14
CA LEU A 317 0.27 -13.53 15.95
C LEU A 317 -0.71 -12.35 15.93
N SER A 318 -1.96 -12.56 16.37
CA SER A 318 -2.97 -11.48 16.45
C SER A 318 -2.58 -10.33 17.38
N LYS A 319 -1.64 -10.56 18.30
CA LYS A 319 -1.12 -9.59 19.26
C LYS A 319 0.16 -8.90 18.79
N GLN A 320 0.63 -9.17 17.56
CA GLN A 320 1.82 -8.53 17.01
C GLN A 320 1.47 -7.26 16.23
N PRO A 321 2.35 -6.25 16.21
CA PRO A 321 2.19 -5.10 15.32
C PRO A 321 2.32 -5.57 13.87
N LEU A 322 1.47 -5.02 13.00
CA LEU A 322 1.38 -5.41 11.59
C LEU A 322 2.08 -4.41 10.68
N LEU A 323 2.11 -3.15 11.11
CA LEU A 323 2.75 -2.04 10.42
C LEU A 323 3.83 -1.43 11.34
N ASP A 324 4.88 -0.90 10.72
CA ASP A 324 5.87 -0.06 11.38
C ASP A 324 6.00 1.30 10.70
N TYR A 325 6.59 2.24 11.43
CA TYR A 325 6.87 3.58 10.98
C TYR A 325 8.39 3.77 10.83
N THR A 326 8.87 3.99 9.61
CA THR A 326 10.27 4.29 9.36
C THR A 326 10.50 5.79 9.44
N THR A 327 11.40 6.22 10.32
CA THR A 327 11.73 7.63 10.52
C THR A 327 12.44 8.23 9.29
N PRO A 328 12.21 9.52 8.99
CA PRO A 328 12.76 10.17 7.78
C PRO A 328 14.29 10.15 7.72
N GLU A 329 14.98 10.14 8.85
CA GLU A 329 16.46 10.13 8.93
C GLU A 329 17.12 8.84 8.39
N LEU A 330 16.35 7.74 8.32
CA LEU A 330 16.80 6.45 7.81
C LEU A 330 16.59 6.33 6.30
N ILE A 331 15.78 7.21 5.71
CA ILE A 331 15.41 7.15 4.30
C ILE A 331 16.36 8.02 3.50
N THR A 332 16.91 7.44 2.44
CA THR A 332 17.82 8.16 1.53
C THR A 332 17.03 9.00 0.55
N LEU A 333 16.11 8.37 -0.20
CA LEU A 333 15.19 9.04 -1.12
C LEU A 333 13.85 8.29 -1.19
N ILE A 334 12.80 9.06 -1.46
CA ILE A 334 11.46 8.56 -1.78
C ILE A 334 11.26 8.75 -3.27
N VAL A 335 11.16 7.65 -4.01
CA VAL A 335 10.96 7.64 -5.46
C VAL A 335 9.46 7.55 -5.73
N SER A 336 8.92 8.60 -6.33
CA SER A 336 7.51 8.77 -6.61
C SER A 336 7.27 9.20 -8.07
N ASP A 337 6.01 9.24 -8.49
CA ASP A 337 5.59 9.71 -9.81
C ASP A 337 5.79 11.23 -10.00
N VAL A 338 5.88 11.97 -8.89
CA VAL A 338 6.27 13.39 -8.87
C VAL A 338 7.80 13.60 -8.92
N GLY A 339 8.59 12.51 -8.90
CA GLY A 339 10.05 12.54 -8.95
C GLY A 339 10.72 11.88 -7.73
N CYS A 340 12.05 12.05 -7.64
CA CYS A 340 12.85 11.59 -6.52
C CYS A 340 12.92 12.67 -5.43
N LEU A 341 12.29 12.42 -4.29
CA LEU A 341 12.17 13.37 -3.21
C LEU A 341 13.11 13.00 -2.05
N THR A 342 13.68 14.01 -1.41
CA THR A 342 14.19 13.85 -0.05
C THR A 342 13.00 13.76 0.92
N PRO A 343 13.15 13.19 2.13
CA PRO A 343 12.08 13.15 3.11
C PRO A 343 11.46 14.54 3.37
N SER A 344 12.25 15.60 3.41
CA SER A 344 11.76 16.98 3.55
C SER A 344 10.95 17.47 2.35
N GLY A 345 11.27 17.01 1.13
CA GLY A 345 10.54 17.39 -0.08
C GLY A 345 9.12 16.85 -0.15
N VAL A 346 8.76 15.84 0.66
CA VAL A 346 7.38 15.35 0.77
C VAL A 346 6.46 16.43 1.32
N VAL A 347 6.95 17.24 2.27
CA VAL A 347 6.20 18.37 2.82
C VAL A 347 5.84 19.35 1.70
N ASP A 348 6.79 19.69 0.84
CA ASP A 348 6.56 20.65 -0.25
C ASP A 348 5.49 20.15 -1.23
N VAL A 349 5.52 18.85 -1.57
CA VAL A 349 4.50 18.22 -2.42
C VAL A 349 3.13 18.24 -1.74
N LEU A 350 3.07 17.90 -0.44
CA LEU A 350 1.82 17.97 0.34
C LEU A 350 1.32 19.42 0.43
N LEU A 351 2.18 20.40 0.64
CA LEU A 351 1.79 21.81 0.65
C LEU A 351 1.24 22.24 -0.70
N GLN A 352 1.82 21.81 -1.83
CA GLN A 352 1.25 22.09 -3.15
C GLN A 352 -0.14 21.48 -3.34
N ILE A 353 -0.34 20.23 -2.92
CA ILE A 353 -1.64 19.53 -3.02
C ILE A 353 -2.70 20.18 -2.11
N TYR A 354 -2.30 20.57 -0.89
CA TYR A 354 -3.23 21.08 0.12
C TYR A 354 -3.38 22.60 0.12
N GLN A 355 -2.45 23.37 -0.46
CA GLN A 355 -2.48 24.84 -0.47
C GLN A 355 -2.64 25.45 -1.87
N ALA A 356 -3.00 24.68 -2.91
CA ALA A 356 -3.43 25.27 -4.18
C ALA A 356 -4.58 26.27 -3.90
N GLN A 357 -4.25 27.56 -3.99
CA GLN A 357 -5.11 28.70 -3.68
C GLN A 357 -6.04 29.07 -4.83
#